data_AF-A0A1W9ZF18-F1
#
_entry.id   AF-A0A1W9ZF18-F1
#
_cell.length_a   1.000
_cell.length_b   1.000
_cell.length_c   1.000
_cell.angle_alpha   90.00
_cell.angle_beta   90.00
_cell.angle_gamma   90.00
#
_symmetry.space_group_name_H-M   'P 1'
#
loop_
_entity.id
_entity.type
_entity.pdbx_description
1 polymer ?
#
loop_
_entity_poly.entity_id
_entity_poly.type
_entity_poly.pdbx_seq_one_letter_code
_entity_poly.pdbx_strand_id
1 'polypeptide(L)'
;MNNWFNYEATLKILIFSLLAGAALPGLFAVGVRLQAAGAGDIATNGSAPHRNPVLTALAWLIYALVLAVIVIGVLYIARDFIAHHTGWAFLGAKPK
;
A
#
# COMPACT_ATOMS: atom_id res chain seq x y z
N MET A 1 33.04 -26.86 8.49
CA MET A 1 32.29 -26.68 7.22
C MET A 1 32.04 -25.19 7.07
N ASN A 2 32.47 -24.56 5.97
CA ASN A 2 32.48 -23.10 5.81
C ASN A 2 31.07 -22.47 5.96
N ASN A 3 30.85 -21.67 7.01
CA ASN A 3 29.67 -20.80 7.11
C ASN A 3 29.85 -19.53 6.26
N TRP A 4 30.32 -19.66 5.02
CA TRP A 4 30.51 -18.53 4.11
C TRP A 4 29.19 -17.79 3.80
N PHE A 5 28.06 -18.47 4.01
CA PHE A 5 26.72 -17.94 3.83
C PHE A 5 25.88 -18.17 5.08
N ASN A 6 25.32 -17.09 5.63
CA ASN A 6 24.43 -17.15 6.78
C ASN A 6 22.97 -17.24 6.31
N TYR A 7 22.46 -18.46 6.24
CA TYR A 7 21.09 -18.75 5.81
C TYR A 7 20.05 -18.11 6.72
N GLU A 8 20.29 -18.06 8.03
CA GLU A 8 19.36 -17.47 8.99
C GLU A 8 19.21 -15.95 8.75
N ALA A 9 20.32 -15.25 8.60
CA ALA A 9 20.33 -13.82 8.29
C ALA A 9 19.66 -13.54 6.93
N THR A 10 19.98 -14.34 5.92
CA THR A 10 19.40 -14.20 4.58
C THR A 10 17.89 -14.40 4.60
N LEU A 11 17.40 -15.42 5.30
CA LEU A 11 15.97 -15.69 5.40
C LEU A 11 15.23 -14.55 6.11
N LYS A 12 15.82 -13.98 7.17
CA LYS A 12 15.25 -12.80 7.85
C LYS A 12 15.15 -11.61 6.89
N ILE A 13 16.21 -11.31 6.14
CA ILE A 13 16.21 -10.22 5.16
C ILE A 13 15.18 -10.46 4.07
N LEU A 14 15.06 -11.69 3.57
CA LEU A 14 14.07 -12.05 2.57
C LEU A 14 12.65 -11.78 3.08
N ILE A 15 12.32 -12.26 4.27
CA ILE A 15 10.99 -12.06 4.87
C ILE A 15 10.73 -10.57 5.10
N PHE A 16 11.69 -9.84 5.67
CA PHE A 16 11.53 -8.41 5.92
C PHE A 16 11.38 -7.60 4.63
N SER A 17 12.19 -7.87 3.61
CA SER A 17 12.11 -7.17 2.32
C SER A 17 10.83 -7.53 1.56
N LEU A 18 10.38 -8.78 1.62
CA LEU A 18 9.12 -9.22 1.05
C LEU A 18 7.94 -8.53 1.74
N LEU A 19 7.90 -8.53 3.07
CA LEU A 19 6.83 -7.88 3.81
C LEU A 19 6.86 -6.36 3.61
N ALA A 20 8.01 -5.71 3.77
CA ALA A 20 8.11 -4.26 3.62
C ALA A 20 7.83 -3.80 2.18
N GLY A 21 8.31 -4.54 1.17
CA GLY A 21 8.15 -4.18 -0.24
C GLY A 21 6.80 -4.58 -0.83
N ALA A 22 6.31 -5.78 -0.52
CA ALA A 22 5.10 -6.33 -1.12
C ALA A 22 3.83 -6.10 -0.29
N ALA A 23 3.90 -5.62 0.95
CA ALA A 23 2.70 -5.35 1.75
C ALA A 23 1.76 -4.34 1.07
N LEU A 24 2.29 -3.21 0.57
CA LEU A 24 1.48 -2.18 -0.08
C LEU A 24 0.86 -2.69 -1.40
N PRO A 25 1.63 -3.28 -2.35
CA PRO A 25 1.06 -3.93 -3.53
C PRO A 25 0.04 -5.03 -3.19
N GLY A 26 0.32 -5.83 -2.16
CA GLY A 26 -0.56 -6.91 -1.70
C GLY A 26 -1.89 -6.37 -1.18
N LEU A 27 -1.88 -5.34 -0.33
CA LEU A 27 -3.09 -4.66 0.13
C LEU A 27 -3.88 -4.08 -1.04
N PHE A 28 -3.21 -3.44 -1.99
CA PHE A 28 -3.87 -2.91 -3.18
C PHE A 28 -4.56 -4.02 -4.01
N ALA A 29 -3.88 -5.16 -4.21
CA ALA A 29 -4.44 -6.32 -4.91
C ALA A 29 -5.67 -6.88 -4.19
N VAL A 30 -5.66 -6.93 -2.85
CA VAL A 30 -6.83 -7.31 -2.05
C VAL A 30 -7.99 -6.33 -2.28
N GLY A 31 -7.72 -5.02 -2.29
CA GLY A 31 -8.71 -4.00 -2.63
C GLY A 31 -9.34 -4.22 -4.00
N VAL A 32 -8.52 -4.49 -5.03
CA VAL A 32 -9.01 -4.82 -6.39
C VAL A 32 -9.89 -6.07 -6.39
N ARG A 33 -9.49 -7.11 -5.66
CA ARG A 33 -10.27 -8.34 -5.56
C ARG A 33 -11.64 -8.10 -4.89
N LEU A 34 -11.67 -7.32 -3.81
CA LEU A 34 -12.91 -6.95 -3.12
C LEU A 34 -13.80 -6.07 -3.98
N GLN A 35 -13.21 -5.15 -4.73
CA GLN A 35 -13.95 -4.29 -5.65
C GLN A 35 -14.60 -5.10 -6.76
N ALA A 36 -13.88 -6.05 -7.35
CA ALA A 36 -14.41 -6.96 -8.35
C ALA A 36 -15.55 -7.82 -7.79
N ALA A 37 -15.40 -8.37 -6.58
CA ALA A 37 -16.46 -9.11 -5.91
C ALA A 37 -17.68 -8.24 -5.55
N GLY A 38 -17.47 -6.97 -5.21
CA GLY A 38 -18.55 -6.02 -4.90
C GLY A 38 -19.31 -5.51 -6.13
N ALA A 39 -18.66 -5.47 -7.30
CA ALA A 39 -19.29 -5.04 -8.55
C ALA A 39 -20.40 -6.01 -9.02
N GLY A 40 -20.34 -7.27 -8.60
CA GLY A 40 -21.27 -8.32 -9.00
C GLY A 40 -20.99 -8.86 -10.41
N ASP A 41 -21.43 -10.08 -10.69
CA ASP A 41 -21.31 -10.67 -12.02
C ASP A 41 -22.34 -10.08 -12.99
N ILE A 42 -21.94 -9.91 -14.24
CA ILE A 42 -22.86 -9.62 -15.34
C ILE A 42 -23.63 -10.91 -15.62
N ALA A 43 -24.87 -10.99 -15.17
CA ALA A 43 -25.71 -12.16 -15.42
C ALA A 43 -25.94 -12.30 -16.94
N THR A 44 -25.65 -13.47 -17.50
CA THR A 44 -25.81 -13.79 -18.94
C THR A 44 -27.28 -13.81 -19.40
N ASN A 45 -28.19 -13.74 -18.44
CA ASN A 45 -29.63 -13.86 -18.54
C ASN A 45 -30.35 -12.50 -18.45
N GLY A 46 -29.61 -11.38 -18.51
CA GLY A 46 -30.19 -10.01 -18.51
C GLY A 46 -30.65 -9.51 -17.14
N SER A 47 -30.41 -10.28 -16.07
CA SER A 47 -30.67 -9.86 -14.69
C SER A 47 -29.70 -8.74 -14.28
N ALA A 48 -30.20 -7.74 -13.56
CA ALA A 48 -29.35 -6.65 -13.05
C ALA A 48 -28.21 -7.23 -12.16
N PRO A 49 -26.96 -6.76 -12.30
CA PRO A 49 -25.84 -7.22 -11.48
C PRO A 49 -26.16 -7.09 -10.00
N HIS A 50 -25.97 -8.17 -9.22
CA HIS A 50 -26.16 -8.13 -7.78
C HIS A 50 -24.95 -7.47 -7.13
N ARG A 51 -24.99 -6.13 -7.09
CA ARG A 51 -23.91 -5.31 -6.55
C ARG A 51 -23.93 -5.35 -5.02
N ASN A 52 -22.81 -5.69 -4.40
CA ASN A 52 -22.67 -5.65 -2.94
C ASN A 52 -21.97 -4.34 -2.51
N PRO A 53 -22.72 -3.32 -2.05
CA PRO A 53 -22.17 -2.02 -1.71
C PRO A 53 -21.18 -2.08 -0.54
N VAL A 54 -21.29 -3.09 0.35
CA VAL A 54 -20.40 -3.26 1.50
C VAL A 54 -18.99 -3.64 1.04
N LEU A 55 -18.87 -4.57 0.10
CA LEU A 55 -17.57 -4.97 -0.44
C LEU A 55 -16.90 -3.83 -1.21
N THR A 56 -17.68 -3.07 -1.97
CA THR A 56 -17.19 -1.87 -2.66
C THR A 56 -16.69 -0.81 -1.66
N ALA A 57 -17.43 -0.56 -0.58
CA ALA A 57 -17.00 0.39 0.45
C ALA A 57 -15.69 -0.06 1.13
N LEU A 58 -15.56 -1.36 1.41
CA LEU A 58 -14.34 -1.92 1.99
C LEU A 58 -13.13 -1.80 1.05
N ALA A 59 -13.32 -2.02 -0.25
CA ALA A 59 -12.26 -1.83 -1.24
C ALA A 59 -11.77 -0.38 -1.28
N TRP A 60 -12.69 0.59 -1.27
CA TRP A 60 -12.35 2.01 -1.21
C TRP A 60 -11.60 2.40 0.07
N LEU A 61 -11.97 1.81 1.21
CA LEU A 61 -11.25 2.01 2.46
C LEU A 61 -9.79 1.53 2.35
N ILE A 62 -9.56 0.36 1.74
CA ILE A 62 -8.21 -0.15 1.51
C ILE A 62 -7.42 0.78 0.58
N TYR A 63 -8.02 1.27 -0.50
CA TYR A 63 -7.36 2.23 -1.40
C TYR A 63 -7.00 3.55 -0.70
N ALA A 64 -7.91 4.08 0.11
CA ALA A 64 -7.66 5.28 0.89
C ALA A 64 -6.50 5.08 1.87
N LEU A 65 -6.45 3.92 2.55
CA LEU A 65 -5.36 3.56 3.45
C LEU A 65 -4.02 3.47 2.70
N VAL A 66 -3.98 2.76 1.57
CA VAL A 66 -2.76 2.62 0.74
C VAL A 66 -2.29 3.99 0.27
N LEU A 67 -3.19 4.84 -0.23
CA LEU A 67 -2.87 6.18 -0.67
C LEU A 67 -2.31 7.04 0.48
N ALA A 68 -2.93 6.99 1.66
CA ALA A 68 -2.47 7.72 2.84
C ALA A 68 -1.03 7.31 3.22
N VAL A 69 -0.73 6.01 3.24
CA VAL A 69 0.64 5.52 3.54
C VAL A 69 1.64 6.00 2.49
N ILE A 70 1.29 5.95 1.20
CA ILE A 70 2.17 6.44 0.11
C ILE A 70 2.44 7.93 0.28
N VAL A 71 1.39 8.74 0.49
CA VAL A 71 1.53 10.19 0.65
C VAL A 71 2.40 10.52 1.87
N ILE A 72 2.16 9.88 3.02
CA ILE A 72 2.98 10.08 4.22
C ILE A 72 4.44 9.68 3.96
N GLY A 73 4.68 8.53 3.31
CA GLY A 73 6.02 8.06 2.98
C GLY A 73 6.77 9.04 2.07
N VAL A 74 6.11 9.51 1.01
CA VAL A 74 6.67 10.52 0.09
C VAL A 74 6.96 11.83 0.82
N LEU A 75 6.01 12.33 1.61
CA LEU A 75 6.19 13.56 2.39
C LEU A 75 7.33 13.43 3.41
N TYR A 76 7.51 12.26 4.02
CA TYR A 76 8.59 12.01 4.96
C TYR A 76 9.96 12.03 4.27
N ILE A 77 10.08 11.38 3.10
CA ILE A 77 11.31 11.37 2.30
C ILE A 77 11.60 12.78 1.75
N ALA A 78 10.57 13.49 1.28
CA ALA A 78 10.69 14.80 0.67
C ALA A 78 10.67 15.97 1.67
N ARG A 79 10.56 15.72 2.99
CA ARG A 79 10.34 16.77 3.99
C ARG A 79 11.37 17.90 3.92
N ASP A 80 12.64 17.54 3.75
CA ASP A 80 13.76 18.49 3.77
C ASP A 80 13.83 19.24 2.42
N PHE A 81 13.48 18.56 1.31
CA PHE A 81 13.36 19.18 -0.01
C PHE A 81 12.23 20.20 -0.06
N ILE A 82 11.06 19.85 0.48
CA ILE A 82 9.90 20.75 0.56
C ILE A 82 10.24 21.93 1.46
N ALA A 83 10.78 21.69 2.66
CA ALA A 83 11.13 22.76 3.59
C ALA A 83 12.14 23.76 2.98
N HIS A 84 13.08 23.28 2.18
CA HIS A 84 14.06 24.13 1.51
C HIS A 84 13.47 24.97 0.38
N HIS A 85 12.47 24.47 -0.35
CA HIS A 85 11.88 25.16 -1.51
C HIS A 85 10.65 26.02 -1.16
N THR A 86 9.87 25.64 -0.14
CA THR A 86 8.65 26.36 0.26
C THR A 86 8.84 27.22 1.51
N GLY A 87 9.97 27.09 2.21
CA GLY A 87 10.26 27.85 3.43
C GLY A 87 9.41 27.45 4.65
N TRP A 88 8.57 26.42 4.54
CA TRP A 88 7.75 25.90 5.63
C TRP A 88 8.31 24.57 6.16
N ALA A 89 8.71 24.58 7.43
CA ALA A 89 9.16 23.39 8.13
C ALA A 89 7.95 22.48 8.44
N PHE A 90 7.67 21.55 7.52
CA PHE A 90 6.62 20.55 7.67
C PHE A 90 7.22 19.24 8.21
N LEU A 91 6.51 18.54 9.11
CA LEU A 91 6.92 17.21 9.65
C LEU A 91 8.30 17.16 10.35
N GLY A 92 8.67 18.21 11.10
CA GLY A 92 9.88 18.20 11.93
C GLY A 92 11.19 18.43 11.17
N ALA A 93 11.10 19.00 9.96
CA ALA A 93 12.27 19.48 9.22
C ALA A 93 13.11 20.44 10.09
N LYS A 94 14.42 20.17 10.21
CA LYS A 94 15.34 21.07 10.90
C LYS A 94 15.78 22.15 9.89
N PRO A 95 15.44 23.43 10.11
CA PRO A 95 16.07 24.49 9.33
C PRO A 95 17.58 24.45 9.63
N LYS A 96 18.40 24.46 8.58
CA LYS A 96 19.83 24.77 8.69
C LYS A 96 20.01 26.28 8.59
#